data_AF-A0A2G1LJ62-F1
#
_entry.id   AF-A0A2G1LJ62-F1
#
_cell.length_a   1.000
_cell.length_b   1.000
_cell.length_c   1.000
_cell.angle_alpha   90.00
_cell.angle_beta   90.00
_cell.angle_gamma   90.00
#
_symmetry.space_group_name_H-M   'P 1'
#
loop_
_entity.id
_entity.type
_entity.pdbx_description
1 polymer ?
#
loop_
_entity_poly.entity_id
_entity_poly.type
_entity_poly.pdbx_seq_one_letter_code
_entity_poly.pdbx_strand_id
1 'polypeptide(L)'
;TLAAAKLPVYAYRFDYVATSVGKPGAGHATDIPYFFDTQAIKYGAATTARDNEMGRTISAYIVNFARSGDPNGTGLAAWPRYDASEDRIMLFNPDGKAAAQKDPLPPVTP
;
A
#
# COMPACT_ATOMS: atom_id res chain seq x y z
N THR A 1 -1.41 19.42 10.27
CA THR A 1 -1.83 18.30 9.40
C THR A 1 -3.10 17.68 9.95
N LEU A 2 -3.82 16.85 9.19
CA LEU A 2 -5.02 16.14 9.69
C LEU A 2 -4.71 15.28 10.93
N ALA A 3 -3.53 14.64 10.95
CA ALA A 3 -3.05 13.88 12.10
C ALA A 3 -2.87 14.77 13.35
N ALA A 4 -2.31 15.98 13.22
CA ALA A 4 -2.18 16.93 14.33
C ALA A 4 -3.55 17.42 14.86
N ALA A 5 -4.57 17.47 13.99
CA ALA A 5 -5.95 17.73 14.38
C ALA A 5 -6.68 16.51 14.98
N LYS A 6 -5.94 15.41 15.24
CA LYS A 6 -6.46 14.14 15.78
C LYS A 6 -7.54 13.48 14.93
N LEU A 7 -7.59 13.78 13.64
CA LEU A 7 -8.45 13.07 12.69
C LEU A 7 -7.79 11.73 12.29
N PRO A 8 -8.57 10.66 12.03
CA PRO A 8 -8.01 9.41 11.54
C PRO A 8 -7.28 9.61 10.22
N VAL A 9 -5.98 9.32 10.21
CA VAL A 9 -5.12 9.33 9.03
C VAL A 9 -4.47 7.96 8.92
N TYR A 10 -4.34 7.45 7.71
CA TYR A 10 -3.65 6.19 7.42
C TYR A 10 -2.63 6.47 6.32
N ALA A 11 -1.35 6.31 6.64
CA ALA A 11 -0.25 6.56 5.71
C ALA A 11 0.30 5.24 5.17
N TYR A 12 0.71 5.24 3.91
CA TYR A 12 1.34 4.10 3.27
C TYR A 12 2.57 4.50 2.45
N ARG A 13 3.40 3.50 2.16
CA ARG A 13 4.41 3.54 1.11
C ARG A 13 4.21 2.32 0.21
N PHE A 14 4.32 2.55 -1.09
CA PHE A 14 4.20 1.50 -2.09
C PHE A 14 5.58 1.23 -2.69
N ASP A 15 6.16 0.09 -2.30
CA ASP A 15 7.48 -0.35 -2.78
C ASP A 15 7.38 -1.61 -3.66
N TYR A 16 6.17 -2.16 -3.82
CA TYR A 16 5.94 -3.32 -4.67
C TYR A 16 6.20 -2.98 -6.15
N VAL A 17 6.91 -3.86 -6.83
CA VAL A 17 7.12 -3.78 -8.28
C VAL A 17 6.63 -5.06 -8.90
N ALA A 18 5.81 -4.94 -9.96
CA ALA A 18 5.35 -6.12 -10.67
C ALA A 18 6.52 -6.94 -11.17
N THR A 19 6.42 -8.26 -11.06
CA THR A 19 7.53 -9.16 -11.44
C THR A 19 7.99 -8.94 -12.88
N SER A 20 7.05 -8.62 -13.78
CA SER A 20 7.29 -8.35 -15.20
C SER A 20 8.10 -7.09 -15.50
N VAL A 21 8.19 -6.14 -14.57
CA VAL A 21 8.93 -4.88 -14.77
C VAL A 21 10.44 -5.11 -14.74
N GLY A 22 10.92 -6.13 -14.01
CA GLY A 22 12.32 -6.57 -14.05
C GLY A 22 13.38 -5.57 -13.57
N LYS A 23 12.97 -4.46 -12.94
CA LYS A 23 13.86 -3.45 -12.33
C LYS A 23 13.34 -3.01 -10.97
N PRO A 24 14.22 -2.68 -10.01
CA PRO A 24 13.82 -2.20 -8.69
C PRO A 24 13.24 -0.79 -8.74
N GLY A 25 12.49 -0.43 -7.70
CA GLY A 25 11.90 0.89 -7.50
C GLY A 25 10.50 1.01 -8.09
N ALA A 26 9.51 1.26 -7.23
CA ALA A 26 8.17 1.60 -7.65
C ALA A 26 8.19 2.98 -8.34
N GLY A 27 7.76 3.01 -9.61
CA GLY A 27 7.63 4.26 -10.35
C GLY A 27 6.41 5.06 -9.91
N HIS A 28 6.37 6.34 -10.27
CA HIS A 28 5.16 7.13 -10.07
C HIS A 28 3.95 6.46 -10.74
N ALA A 29 2.81 6.47 -10.05
CA ALA A 29 1.54 5.88 -10.48
C ALA A 29 1.55 4.34 -10.70
N THR A 30 2.57 3.61 -10.23
CA THR A 30 2.58 2.14 -10.38
C THR A 30 1.66 1.42 -9.40
N ASP A 31 1.21 2.10 -8.34
CA ASP A 31 0.28 1.63 -7.32
C ASP A 31 -1.19 1.61 -7.79
N ILE A 32 -1.58 2.54 -8.67
CA ILE A 32 -2.93 2.70 -9.21
C ILE A 32 -3.63 1.36 -9.58
N PRO A 33 -3.03 0.47 -10.39
CA PRO A 33 -3.69 -0.77 -10.79
C PRO A 33 -4.02 -1.68 -9.62
N TYR A 34 -3.22 -1.66 -8.55
CA TYR A 34 -3.44 -2.48 -7.37
C TYR A 34 -4.53 -1.90 -6.46
N PHE A 35 -4.72 -0.57 -6.48
CA PHE A 35 -5.84 0.08 -5.79
C PHE A 35 -7.18 -0.32 -6.41
N PHE A 36 -7.20 -0.44 -7.74
CA PHE A 36 -8.41 -0.76 -8.51
C PHE A 36 -8.60 -2.26 -8.81
N ASP A 37 -7.70 -3.13 -8.35
CA ASP A 37 -7.66 -4.57 -8.71
C ASP A 37 -7.67 -4.82 -10.23
N THR A 38 -6.85 -4.06 -10.95
CA THR A 38 -6.72 -4.09 -12.43
C THR A 38 -5.31 -4.40 -12.90
N GLN A 39 -4.43 -4.90 -12.03
CA GLN A 39 -3.08 -5.35 -12.38
C GLN A 39 -3.06 -6.37 -13.53
N ALA A 40 -4.08 -7.25 -13.63
CA ALA A 40 -4.21 -8.20 -14.73
C ALA A 40 -4.41 -7.50 -16.09
N ILE A 41 -5.09 -6.36 -16.10
CA ILE A 41 -5.28 -5.54 -17.31
C ILE A 41 -3.95 -4.84 -17.68
N LYS A 42 -3.25 -4.27 -16.69
CA LYS A 42 -2.00 -3.54 -16.93
C LYS A 42 -0.88 -4.42 -17.46
N TYR A 43 -0.67 -5.60 -16.86
CA TYR A 43 0.48 -6.46 -17.16
C TYR A 43 0.12 -7.66 -18.05
N GLY A 44 -1.16 -7.90 -18.33
CA GLY A 44 -1.63 -8.92 -19.28
C GLY A 44 -1.11 -10.32 -18.97
N ALA A 45 -0.59 -11.01 -19.99
CA ALA A 45 -0.02 -12.35 -19.83
C ALA A 45 1.22 -12.39 -18.92
N ALA A 46 1.84 -11.24 -18.63
CA ALA A 46 2.99 -11.14 -17.74
C ALA A 46 2.59 -10.94 -16.26
N THR A 47 1.30 -10.83 -15.95
CA THR A 47 0.81 -10.74 -14.56
C THR A 47 1.05 -12.05 -13.83
N THR A 48 1.69 -11.98 -12.67
CA THR A 48 1.96 -13.13 -11.81
C THR A 48 0.88 -13.31 -10.74
N ALA A 49 0.84 -14.50 -10.12
CA ALA A 49 -0.01 -14.75 -8.96
C ALA A 49 0.28 -13.79 -7.80
N ARG A 50 1.56 -13.39 -7.63
CA ARG A 50 1.99 -12.42 -6.62
C ARG A 50 1.43 -11.03 -6.88
N ASP A 51 1.43 -10.59 -8.14
CA ASP A 51 0.85 -9.30 -8.54
C ASP A 51 -0.65 -9.28 -8.21
N ASN A 52 -1.35 -10.37 -8.53
CA ASN A 52 -2.78 -10.50 -8.23
C ASN A 52 -3.07 -10.54 -6.71
N GLU A 53 -2.22 -11.18 -5.91
CA GLU A 53 -2.39 -11.20 -4.45
C GLU A 53 -2.15 -9.82 -3.84
N MET A 54 -1.15 -9.08 -4.33
CA MET A 54 -0.95 -7.68 -3.91
C MET A 54 -2.14 -6.81 -4.31
N GLY A 55 -2.70 -7.01 -5.51
CA GLY A 55 -3.91 -6.30 -5.98
C GLY A 55 -5.11 -6.54 -5.09
N ARG A 56 -5.39 -7.81 -4.76
CA ARG A 56 -6.46 -8.18 -3.81
C ARG A 56 -6.24 -7.57 -2.43
N THR A 57 -5.00 -7.61 -1.93
CA THR A 57 -4.65 -7.07 -0.60
C THR A 57 -4.89 -5.56 -0.54
N ILE A 58 -4.36 -4.80 -1.50
CA ILE A 58 -4.46 -3.34 -1.52
C ILE A 58 -5.90 -2.90 -1.74
N SER A 59 -6.59 -3.47 -2.74
CA SER A 59 -7.98 -3.13 -3.02
C SER A 59 -8.91 -3.42 -1.83
N ALA A 60 -8.69 -4.50 -1.07
CA ALA A 60 -9.45 -4.78 0.13
C ALA A 60 -9.32 -3.67 1.20
N TYR A 61 -8.10 -3.17 1.45
CA TYR A 61 -7.91 -2.02 2.36
C TYR A 61 -8.68 -0.78 1.88
N ILE A 62 -8.60 -0.47 0.58
CA ILE A 62 -9.27 0.70 0.01
C ILE A 62 -10.79 0.58 0.11
N VAL A 63 -11.36 -0.60 -0.17
CA VAL A 63 -12.80 -0.86 -0.05
C VAL A 63 -13.27 -0.74 1.41
N ASN A 64 -12.52 -1.28 2.37
CA ASN A 64 -12.84 -1.15 3.79
C ASN A 64 -12.83 0.31 4.25
N PHE A 65 -11.81 1.06 3.84
CA PHE A 65 -11.69 2.48 4.15
C PHE A 65 -12.83 3.28 3.54
N ALA A 66 -13.17 3.05 2.26
CA ALA A 66 -14.29 3.72 1.61
C ALA A 66 -15.64 3.43 2.31
N ARG A 67 -15.80 2.23 2.88
CA ARG A 67 -17.03 1.82 3.58
C ARG A 67 -17.16 2.45 4.97
N SER A 68 -16.07 2.58 5.72
CA SER A 68 -16.13 2.81 7.17
C SER A 68 -15.15 3.84 7.73
N GLY A 69 -14.19 4.30 6.92
CA GLY A 69 -13.06 5.11 7.36
C GLY A 69 -11.96 4.31 8.07
N ASP A 70 -12.11 2.99 8.25
CA ASP A 70 -11.09 2.08 8.76
C ASP A 70 -10.67 1.11 7.64
N PRO A 71 -9.38 1.05 7.23
CA PRO A 71 -8.93 0.14 6.18
C PRO A 71 -8.89 -1.33 6.64
N ASN A 72 -8.89 -1.61 7.94
CA ASN A 72 -8.65 -2.95 8.47
C ASN A 72 -9.77 -3.96 8.16
N GLY A 73 -9.41 -5.24 8.07
CA GLY A 73 -10.33 -6.33 7.76
C GLY A 73 -9.77 -7.70 8.08
N THR A 74 -10.62 -8.74 8.02
CA THR A 74 -10.19 -10.11 8.28
C THR A 74 -9.15 -10.57 7.25
N GLY A 75 -8.06 -11.18 7.71
CA GLY A 75 -6.98 -11.68 6.83
C GLY A 75 -5.98 -10.61 6.38
N LEU A 76 -6.21 -9.34 6.73
CA LEU A 76 -5.29 -8.24 6.44
C LEU A 76 -4.36 -7.98 7.63
N ALA A 77 -3.14 -7.52 7.35
CA ALA A 77 -2.26 -6.98 8.38
C ALA A 77 -2.89 -5.72 9.01
N ALA A 78 -2.61 -5.47 10.28
CA ALA A 78 -3.12 -4.27 10.92
C ALA A 78 -2.47 -3.01 10.31
N TRP A 79 -3.30 -2.10 9.81
CA TRP A 79 -2.90 -0.75 9.38
C TRP A 79 -3.24 0.24 10.50
N PRO A 80 -2.25 0.66 11.31
CA PRO A 80 -2.48 1.59 12.40
C PRO A 80 -2.80 2.98 11.85
N ARG A 81 -3.52 3.77 12.65
CA ARG A 81 -3.62 5.21 12.40
C ARG A 81 -2.23 5.82 12.47
N TYR A 82 -1.97 6.74 11.56
CA TYR A 82 -0.70 7.45 11.49
C TYR A 82 -0.55 8.38 12.70
N ASP A 83 0.57 8.20 13.41
CA ASP A 83 1.07 9.09 14.44
C ASP A 83 2.45 9.58 13.99
N ALA A 84 2.60 10.90 13.86
CA ALA A 84 3.85 11.52 13.42
C ALA A 84 5.01 11.32 14.43
N SER A 85 4.71 10.99 15.68
CA SER A 85 5.73 10.68 16.70
C SER A 85 6.29 9.26 16.57
N GLU A 86 5.51 8.32 16.04
CA GLU A 86 5.93 6.93 15.81
C GLU A 86 6.41 6.68 14.38
N ASP A 87 5.94 7.51 13.43
CA ASP A 87 6.21 7.44 12.00
C ASP A 87 5.97 6.05 11.40
N ARG A 88 4.92 5.38 11.89
CA ARG A 88 4.49 4.06 11.44
C ARG A 88 3.50 4.17 10.29
N ILE A 89 3.85 3.54 9.17
CA ILE A 89 3.06 3.52 7.94
C ILE A 89 2.83 2.08 7.48
N MET A 90 1.83 1.85 6.62
CA MET A 90 1.68 0.58 5.92
C MET A 90 2.69 0.50 4.77
N LEU A 91 3.58 -0.49 4.78
CA LEU A 91 4.46 -0.77 3.65
C LEU A 91 3.89 -1.92 2.81
N PHE A 92 3.65 -1.65 1.53
CA PHE A 92 3.43 -2.69 0.52
C PHE A 92 4.80 -3.09 -0.04
N ASN A 93 5.38 -4.13 0.56
CA ASN A 93 6.78 -4.51 0.40
C ASN A 93 7.08 -5.10 -0.98
N PRO A 94 8.34 -5.00 -1.46
CA PRO A 94 8.79 -5.69 -2.69
C PRO A 94 8.61 -7.21 -2.67
N ASP A 95 8.56 -7.83 -1.49
CA ASP A 95 8.33 -9.27 -1.33
C ASP A 95 6.84 -9.67 -1.45
N GLY A 96 5.96 -8.74 -1.78
CA GLY A 96 4.53 -9.00 -1.93
C GLY A 96 3.76 -9.07 -0.62
N LYS A 97 4.32 -8.61 0.50
CA LYS A 97 3.63 -8.56 1.80
C LYS A 97 3.25 -7.13 2.20
N ALA A 98 2.11 -6.99 2.86
CA ALA A 98 1.72 -5.76 3.54
C ALA A 98 2.12 -5.84 5.02
N ALA A 99 2.81 -4.84 5.54
CA ALA A 99 3.15 -4.77 6.96
C ALA A 99 3.26 -3.32 7.44
N ALA A 100 2.71 -3.04 8.62
CA ALA A 100 2.91 -1.76 9.29
C ALA A 100 4.28 -1.71 9.97
N GLN A 101 5.08 -0.71 9.61
CA GLN A 101 6.41 -0.49 10.18
C GLN A 101 6.78 1.00 10.14
N LYS A 102 7.88 1.35 10.81
CA LYS A 102 8.44 2.70 10.70
C LYS A 102 8.82 2.97 9.24
N ASP A 103 8.60 4.20 8.74
CA ASP A 103 9.02 4.54 7.36
C ASP A 103 10.52 4.22 7.20
N PRO A 104 10.90 3.31 6.28
CA PRO A 104 12.29 2.93 6.09
C PRO A 104 13.13 4.04 5.46
N LEU A 105 12.51 5.07 4.86
CA LEU A 105 13.25 6.19 4.28
C LEU A 105 13.27 7.40 5.22
N PRO A 106 14.35 8.20 5.20
CA PRO A 106 14.38 9.45 5.94
C PRO A 106 13.27 10.39 5.44
N PRO A 107 12.82 11.34 6.27
CA PRO A 107 11.92 12.40 5.83
C PRO A 107 12.49 13.05 4.58
N VAL A 108 11.65 13.22 3.55
CA VAL A 108 12.06 13.95 2.35
C VAL A 108 12.27 15.41 2.76
N THR A 109 13.53 15.83 2.88
CA THR A 109 13.87 17.24 3.07
C THR A 109 13.38 18.04 1.85
N PRO A 110 12.65 19.15 2.04
CA PRO A 110 12.22 20.03 0.96
C PRO A 110 13.37 20.57 0.12
#